data_AF-A0A8T0JNN6-F1
#
_entry.id   AF-A0A8T0JNN6-F1
#
_cell.length_a   1.000
_cell.length_b   1.000
_cell.length_c   1.000
_cell.angle_alpha   90.00
_cell.angle_beta   90.00
_cell.angle_gamma   90.00
#
_symmetry.space_group_name_H-M   'P 1'
#
loop_
_entity.id
_entity.type
_entity.pdbx_description
1 polymer ?
#
loop_
_entity_poly.entity_id
_entity_poly.type
_entity_poly.pdbx_seq_one_letter_code
_entity_poly.pdbx_strand_id
1 'polypeptide(L)'
;MEERKMRSALLFKDKSVSFIKRFAFSISYVLLPATLLCTFFYLLSITQYSTTTTTYRPSFSSPHPSLPSTSPSFSSERDKVYHDSCDYSDGEWVDDRSGPLYNVTTCGTIKESEKCISNGRPDLGYLYWRWQPKECNLPRFEPLTFLQVVENKHVAFVGDSLARNQLESLLCMLATVSTPKLVYKSPNDNKFRRWHFPSHNANLSLYWSPFLVEGVERSNEGPYYNTMYLDHVNERWARDLEWFDMIVVSFGHWFLLPSVYYEGGLVIGSLNCPDLNHTEMDFYVPLRKVLRTTLSSIIERKRSEVDVIVKTFSPAHFEGDWDKAGTCLKTEPYKKEEKEVEGMDAEIRKIEIEEVENAKAKATEFGGFR
;
A
#
# COMPACT_ATOMS: atom_id res chain seq x y z
N MET A 1 -26.36 -73.07 -19.39
CA MET A 1 -27.14 -71.84 -19.67
C MET A 1 -27.80 -71.26 -18.41
N GLU A 2 -28.10 -72.06 -17.39
CA GLU A 2 -28.66 -71.59 -16.10
C GLU A 2 -27.69 -70.80 -15.20
N GLU A 3 -26.40 -71.12 -15.17
CA GLU A 3 -25.43 -70.39 -14.32
C GLU A 3 -25.26 -68.90 -14.67
N ARG A 4 -25.42 -68.53 -15.95
CA ARG A 4 -25.33 -67.12 -16.38
C ARG A 4 -26.53 -66.29 -15.92
N LYS A 5 -27.72 -66.89 -15.82
CA LYS A 5 -28.93 -66.20 -15.34
C LYS A 5 -28.85 -65.95 -13.82
N MET A 6 -28.30 -66.88 -13.06
CA MET A 6 -28.15 -66.75 -11.61
C MET A 6 -27.09 -65.71 -11.21
N ARG A 7 -25.95 -65.63 -11.94
CA ARG A 7 -24.95 -64.56 -11.71
C ARG A 7 -25.46 -63.16 -12.07
N SER A 8 -26.30 -63.03 -13.11
CA SER A 8 -26.89 -61.75 -13.50
C SER A 8 -27.89 -61.23 -12.45
N ALA A 9 -28.71 -62.11 -11.87
CA ALA A 9 -29.67 -61.73 -10.83
C ALA A 9 -29.00 -61.31 -9.51
N LEU A 10 -27.90 -61.97 -9.12
CA LEU A 10 -27.11 -61.60 -7.94
C LEU A 10 -26.39 -60.25 -8.11
N LEU A 11 -25.85 -59.97 -9.30
CA LEU A 11 -25.19 -58.69 -9.62
C LEU A 11 -26.16 -57.50 -9.64
N PHE A 12 -27.41 -57.70 -10.06
CA PHE A 12 -28.44 -56.65 -10.04
C PHE A 12 -28.92 -56.34 -8.63
N LYS A 13 -29.03 -57.35 -7.75
CA LYS A 13 -29.46 -57.16 -6.36
C LYS A 13 -28.41 -56.39 -5.55
N ASP A 14 -27.13 -56.65 -5.78
CA ASP A 14 -26.02 -56.00 -5.07
C ASP A 14 -25.84 -54.51 -5.49
N LYS A 15 -26.02 -54.21 -6.79
CA LYS A 15 -26.01 -52.82 -7.29
C LYS A 15 -27.20 -51.99 -6.77
N SER A 16 -28.38 -52.59 -6.62
CA SER A 16 -29.57 -51.89 -6.11
C SER A 16 -29.42 -51.51 -4.62
N VAL A 17 -28.88 -52.41 -3.79
CA VAL A 17 -28.62 -52.15 -2.36
C VAL A 17 -27.53 -51.08 -2.18
N SER A 18 -26.51 -51.06 -3.05
CA SER A 18 -25.46 -50.03 -3.06
C SER A 18 -26.00 -48.64 -3.45
N PHE A 19 -26.94 -48.57 -4.40
CA PHE A 19 -27.54 -47.32 -4.84
C PHE A 19 -28.46 -46.71 -3.77
N ILE A 20 -29.29 -47.52 -3.10
CA ILE A 20 -30.18 -47.06 -2.02
C ILE A 20 -29.37 -46.53 -0.83
N LYS A 21 -28.25 -47.18 -0.47
CA LYS A 21 -27.35 -46.69 0.59
C LYS A 21 -26.72 -45.35 0.21
N ARG A 22 -26.21 -45.18 -1.01
CA ARG A 22 -25.63 -43.91 -1.47
C ARG A 22 -26.65 -42.76 -1.48
N PHE A 23 -27.89 -43.03 -1.86
CA PHE A 23 -28.96 -42.02 -1.87
C PHE A 23 -29.38 -41.62 -0.45
N ALA A 24 -29.48 -42.58 0.49
CA ALA A 24 -29.77 -42.31 1.89
C ALA A 24 -28.67 -41.49 2.58
N PHE A 25 -27.39 -41.76 2.29
CA PHE A 25 -26.28 -40.94 2.77
C PHE A 25 -26.30 -39.52 2.15
N SER A 26 -26.62 -39.38 0.86
CA SER A 26 -26.69 -38.05 0.22
C SER A 26 -27.81 -37.17 0.78
N ILE A 27 -28.96 -37.76 1.16
CA ILE A 27 -30.10 -37.03 1.73
C ILE A 27 -29.77 -36.53 3.15
N SER A 28 -29.06 -37.31 3.97
CA SER A 28 -28.67 -36.88 5.31
C SER A 28 -27.65 -35.74 5.31
N TYR A 29 -26.71 -35.71 4.34
CA TYR A 29 -25.75 -34.62 4.18
C TYR A 29 -26.37 -33.28 3.76
N VAL A 30 -27.56 -33.28 3.16
CA VAL A 30 -28.25 -32.04 2.74
C VAL A 30 -29.27 -31.58 3.78
N LEU A 31 -30.00 -32.51 4.41
CA LEU A 31 -31.05 -32.17 5.37
C LEU A 31 -30.49 -31.66 6.70
N LEU A 32 -29.37 -32.19 7.19
CA LEU A 32 -28.74 -31.75 8.44
C LEU A 32 -28.26 -30.29 8.40
N PRO A 33 -27.49 -29.83 7.39
CA PRO A 33 -27.11 -28.43 7.32
C PRO A 33 -28.30 -27.49 7.06
N ALA A 34 -29.31 -27.93 6.30
CA ALA A 34 -30.51 -27.13 6.07
C ALA A 34 -31.33 -26.91 7.37
N THR A 35 -31.47 -27.94 8.21
CA THR A 35 -32.16 -27.80 9.51
C THR A 35 -31.36 -26.93 10.49
N LEU A 36 -30.04 -27.07 10.54
CA LEU A 36 -29.16 -26.21 11.35
C LEU A 36 -29.21 -24.74 10.91
N LEU A 37 -29.30 -24.48 9.59
CA LEU A 37 -29.45 -23.14 9.06
C LEU A 37 -30.81 -22.53 9.44
N CYS A 38 -31.89 -23.33 9.35
CA CYS A 38 -33.23 -22.88 9.73
C CYS A 38 -33.35 -22.59 11.23
N THR A 39 -32.76 -23.42 12.09
CA THR A 39 -32.76 -23.17 13.54
C THR A 39 -31.91 -21.97 13.93
N PHE A 40 -30.79 -21.72 13.24
CA PHE A 40 -29.98 -20.51 13.42
C PHE A 40 -30.77 -19.23 13.11
N PHE A 41 -31.48 -19.18 11.98
CA PHE A 41 -32.32 -18.02 11.65
C PHE A 41 -33.51 -17.86 12.60
N TYR A 42 -34.11 -18.96 13.07
CA TYR A 42 -35.18 -18.90 14.08
C TYR A 42 -34.68 -18.33 15.42
N LEU A 43 -33.48 -18.72 15.88
CA LEU A 43 -32.87 -18.17 17.10
C LEU A 43 -32.50 -16.68 16.95
N LEU A 44 -32.02 -16.25 15.78
CA LEU A 44 -31.78 -14.83 15.49
C LEU A 44 -33.08 -14.00 15.50
N SER A 45 -34.20 -14.60 15.11
CA SER A 45 -35.52 -13.95 15.15
C SER A 45 -35.99 -13.72 16.60
N ILE A 46 -35.67 -14.65 17.51
CA ILE A 46 -36.00 -14.55 18.94
C ILE A 46 -35.13 -13.51 19.64
N THR A 47 -33.84 -13.40 19.29
CA THR A 47 -32.94 -12.41 19.92
C THR A 47 -33.26 -10.98 19.50
N GLN A 48 -33.84 -10.76 18.31
CA GLN A 48 -34.30 -9.43 17.86
C GLN A 48 -35.59 -8.96 18.54
N TYR A 49 -36.38 -9.86 19.15
CA TYR A 49 -37.64 -9.49 19.81
C TYR A 49 -37.48 -9.10 21.29
N SER A 50 -36.34 -9.41 21.92
CA SER A 50 -36.11 -9.19 23.36
C SER A 50 -35.32 -7.91 23.72
N THR A 51 -35.07 -7.00 22.78
CA THR A 51 -34.40 -5.72 23.05
C THR A 51 -35.24 -4.51 22.63
N THR A 52 -36.46 -4.43 23.14
CA THR A 52 -37.21 -3.15 23.16
C THR A 52 -37.94 -2.96 24.49
N THR A 53 -37.19 -2.65 25.56
CA THR A 53 -37.70 -1.79 26.65
C THR A 53 -36.55 -1.33 27.53
N THR A 54 -36.01 -0.15 27.24
CA THR A 54 -35.33 0.64 28.27
C THR A 54 -36.02 2.00 28.32
N THR A 55 -36.87 2.14 29.32
CA THR A 55 -37.59 3.36 29.69
C THR A 55 -36.62 4.49 30.00
N TYR A 56 -36.68 5.55 29.21
CA TYR A 56 -36.02 6.83 29.47
C TYR A 56 -36.73 7.56 30.62
N ARG A 57 -36.02 7.84 31.71
CA ARG A 57 -36.51 8.62 32.86
C ARG A 57 -35.77 9.96 32.86
N PRO A 58 -36.43 11.12 32.70
CA PRO A 58 -35.75 12.40 32.76
C PRO A 58 -35.59 12.81 34.23
N SER A 59 -34.35 12.89 34.70
CA SER A 59 -34.04 13.55 35.97
C SER A 59 -33.60 14.98 35.72
N PHE A 60 -34.46 15.92 36.11
CA PHE A 60 -34.14 17.32 36.29
C PHE A 60 -33.22 17.50 37.51
N SER A 61 -32.13 18.25 37.33
CA SER A 61 -31.43 18.93 38.43
C SER A 61 -30.89 20.28 37.97
N SER A 62 -31.14 21.28 38.81
CA SER A 62 -30.92 22.72 38.62
C SER A 62 -29.44 23.16 38.69
N PRO A 63 -29.13 24.40 38.29
CA PRO A 63 -27.78 24.89 38.03
C PRO A 63 -27.10 25.49 39.28
N HIS A 64 -25.78 25.34 39.37
CA HIS A 64 -24.93 26.01 40.35
C HIS A 64 -23.56 26.37 39.74
N PRO A 65 -22.82 27.35 40.31
CA PRO A 65 -22.41 28.56 39.61
C PRO A 65 -21.00 28.51 39.01
N SER A 66 -20.81 29.30 37.96
CA SER A 66 -19.54 29.65 37.33
C SER A 66 -18.59 30.38 38.28
N LEU A 67 -17.36 29.89 38.38
CA LEU A 67 -16.19 30.62 38.88
C LEU A 67 -15.18 30.88 37.74
N PRO A 68 -14.35 31.92 37.87
CA PRO A 68 -13.92 32.76 36.76
C PRO A 68 -12.76 32.18 35.94
N SER A 69 -12.79 32.54 34.65
CA SER A 69 -11.72 32.34 33.68
C SER A 69 -10.50 33.19 34.04
N THR A 70 -9.42 32.53 34.50
CA THR A 70 -8.10 33.15 34.61
C THR A 70 -7.37 32.97 33.29
N SER A 71 -7.29 34.03 32.51
CA SER A 71 -6.48 34.12 31.29
C SER A 71 -5.00 34.20 31.69
N PRO A 72 -4.11 33.31 31.21
CA PRO A 72 -2.67 33.57 31.30
C PRO A 72 -2.31 34.58 30.22
N SER A 73 -1.87 35.75 30.65
CA SER A 73 -1.23 36.76 29.81
C SER A 73 -0.04 36.15 29.07
N PHE A 74 -0.13 36.11 27.74
CA PHE A 74 0.97 35.75 26.85
C PHE A 74 1.99 36.89 26.86
N SER A 75 3.03 36.79 27.68
CA SER A 75 4.24 37.60 27.53
C SER A 75 5.07 36.98 26.41
N SER A 76 5.26 37.73 25.33
CA SER A 76 6.06 37.36 24.18
C SER A 76 7.55 37.37 24.53
N GLU A 77 8.07 36.26 25.05
CA GLU A 77 9.47 35.93 24.91
C GLU A 77 9.61 35.03 23.69
N ARG A 78 10.33 35.54 22.68
CA ARG A 78 10.75 34.78 21.50
C ARG A 78 11.78 33.75 21.96
N ASP A 79 11.29 32.66 22.53
CA ASP A 79 12.07 31.43 22.57
C ASP A 79 12.22 30.95 21.14
N LYS A 80 13.44 31.08 20.62
CA LYS A 80 13.88 30.30 19.47
C LYS A 80 13.83 28.84 19.92
N VAL A 81 12.69 28.19 19.70
CA VAL A 81 12.58 26.74 19.78
C VAL A 81 13.53 26.20 18.71
N TYR A 82 14.74 25.82 19.13
CA TYR A 82 15.50 24.81 18.42
C TYR A 82 14.60 23.58 18.43
N HIS A 83 13.86 23.36 17.34
CA HIS A 83 13.33 22.04 17.08
C HIS A 83 14.56 21.17 16.88
N ASP A 84 14.95 20.41 17.90
CA ASP A 84 15.86 19.30 17.72
C ASP A 84 15.25 18.44 16.61
N SER A 85 15.92 18.46 15.45
CA SER A 85 15.48 17.72 14.28
C SER A 85 15.59 16.24 14.59
N CYS A 86 14.47 15.56 14.77
CA CYS A 86 14.50 14.12 14.98
C CYS A 86 14.83 13.40 13.68
N ASP A 87 15.89 12.60 13.67
CA ASP A 87 16.13 11.65 12.59
C ASP A 87 15.19 10.45 12.75
N TYR A 88 14.10 10.45 11.99
CA TYR A 88 13.13 9.34 11.97
C TYR A 88 13.67 8.08 11.30
N SER A 89 14.83 8.12 10.65
CA SER A 89 15.45 6.98 9.97
C SER A 89 16.40 6.18 10.86
N ASP A 90 16.80 6.72 12.02
CA ASP A 90 17.64 6.03 12.99
C ASP A 90 16.84 5.59 14.24
N GLY A 91 16.72 4.28 14.42
CA GLY A 91 15.78 3.70 15.37
C GLY A 91 15.85 2.18 15.41
N GLU A 92 14.84 1.58 16.02
CA GLU A 92 14.68 0.14 16.10
C GLU A 92 13.21 -0.28 16.02
N TRP A 93 12.98 -1.53 15.61
CA TRP A 93 11.67 -2.16 15.71
C TRP A 93 11.43 -2.60 17.15
N VAL A 94 10.29 -2.21 17.71
CA VAL A 94 9.84 -2.60 19.06
C VAL A 94 8.46 -3.24 19.02
N ASP A 95 8.20 -4.14 19.97
CA ASP A 95 6.89 -4.77 20.16
C ASP A 95 5.82 -3.71 20.46
N ASP A 96 4.70 -3.78 19.76
CA ASP A 96 3.54 -2.92 19.92
C ASP A 96 2.31 -3.74 20.26
N ARG A 97 2.05 -3.82 21.57
CA ARG A 97 0.89 -4.52 22.13
C ARG A 97 -0.45 -3.88 21.77
N SER A 98 -0.44 -2.68 21.19
CA SER A 98 -1.66 -2.02 20.68
C SER A 98 -2.19 -2.68 19.40
N GLY A 99 -1.35 -3.50 18.73
CA GLY A 99 -1.71 -4.23 17.53
C GLY A 99 -1.70 -3.40 16.24
N PRO A 100 -2.18 -3.97 15.12
CA PRO A 100 -2.17 -3.30 13.83
C PRO A 100 -3.13 -2.11 13.78
N LEU A 101 -2.82 -1.12 12.94
CA LEU A 101 -3.60 0.11 12.78
C LEU A 101 -4.95 -0.08 12.06
N TYR A 102 -5.17 -1.25 11.47
CA TYR A 102 -6.42 -1.65 10.84
C TYR A 102 -6.55 -3.17 10.83
N ASN A 103 -7.77 -3.66 10.65
CA ASN A 103 -8.00 -5.09 10.47
C ASN A 103 -7.66 -5.53 9.04
N VAL A 104 -6.52 -6.22 8.91
CA VAL A 104 -5.92 -6.67 7.63
C VAL A 104 -6.84 -7.60 6.84
N THR A 105 -7.75 -8.34 7.48
CA THR A 105 -8.66 -9.26 6.78
C THR A 105 -9.89 -8.56 6.20
N THR A 106 -10.24 -7.37 6.72
CA THR A 106 -11.44 -6.64 6.31
C THR A 106 -11.16 -5.48 5.36
N CYS A 107 -9.90 -5.07 5.18
CA CYS A 107 -9.60 -3.97 4.27
C CYS A 107 -9.82 -4.38 2.81
N GLY A 108 -10.74 -3.68 2.14
CA GLY A 108 -11.10 -3.96 0.75
C GLY A 108 -10.15 -3.40 -0.31
N THR A 109 -9.17 -2.59 0.08
CA THR A 109 -8.28 -1.89 -0.88
C THR A 109 -7.04 -2.72 -1.24
N ILE A 110 -6.62 -3.63 -0.35
CA ILE A 110 -5.42 -4.45 -0.53
C ILE A 110 -5.64 -5.48 -1.64
N LYS A 111 -4.67 -5.59 -2.55
CA LYS A 111 -4.68 -6.61 -3.61
C LYS A 111 -4.70 -8.03 -3.03
N GLU A 112 -5.45 -8.94 -3.66
CA GLU A 112 -5.61 -10.32 -3.15
C GLU A 112 -4.28 -11.06 -2.92
N SER A 113 -3.30 -10.89 -3.82
CA SER A 113 -1.98 -11.51 -3.69
C SER A 113 -1.19 -11.04 -2.46
N GLU A 114 -1.59 -9.93 -1.84
CA GLU A 114 -0.90 -9.29 -0.71
C GLU A 114 -1.63 -9.55 0.63
N LYS A 115 -2.77 -10.27 0.61
CA LYS A 115 -3.51 -10.64 1.82
C LYS A 115 -2.90 -11.87 2.49
N CYS A 116 -1.75 -11.69 3.15
CA CYS A 116 -0.95 -12.77 3.75
C CYS A 116 -1.75 -13.76 4.60
N ILE A 117 -2.63 -13.28 5.49
CA ILE A 117 -3.46 -14.14 6.37
C ILE A 117 -4.40 -15.01 5.52
N SER A 118 -5.15 -14.39 4.60
CA SER A 118 -6.07 -15.09 3.69
C SER A 118 -5.33 -16.07 2.77
N ASN A 119 -4.08 -15.75 2.42
CA ASN A 119 -3.20 -16.57 1.61
C ASN A 119 -2.44 -17.65 2.41
N GLY A 120 -2.76 -17.83 3.70
CA GLY A 120 -2.30 -18.97 4.50
C GLY A 120 -1.06 -18.73 5.35
N ARG A 121 -0.60 -17.48 5.54
CA ARG A 121 0.49 -17.18 6.49
C ARG A 121 0.04 -17.51 7.93
N PRO A 122 0.73 -18.42 8.64
CA PRO A 122 0.27 -18.93 9.93
C PRO A 122 0.63 -18.03 11.12
N ASP A 123 1.75 -17.30 11.04
CA ASP A 123 2.21 -16.39 12.08
C ASP A 123 1.56 -15.01 11.96
N LEU A 124 1.20 -14.40 13.10
CA LEU A 124 0.60 -13.06 13.16
C LEU A 124 1.49 -12.02 13.87
N GLY A 125 2.62 -12.44 14.44
CA GLY A 125 3.51 -11.58 15.23
C GLY A 125 4.04 -10.38 14.45
N TYR A 126 4.22 -10.51 13.13
CA TYR A 126 4.67 -9.42 12.25
C TYR A 126 3.75 -8.19 12.26
N LEU A 127 2.50 -8.32 12.71
CA LEU A 127 1.53 -7.22 12.79
C LEU A 127 1.69 -6.34 14.04
N TYR A 128 2.51 -6.77 15.00
CA TYR A 128 2.64 -6.16 16.33
C TYR A 128 4.00 -5.46 16.49
N TRP A 129 4.53 -4.89 15.41
CA TRP A 129 5.78 -4.15 15.43
C TRP A 129 5.55 -2.69 15.07
N ARG A 130 6.27 -1.79 15.77
CA ARG A 130 6.34 -0.37 15.42
C ARG A 130 7.79 0.09 15.38
N TRP A 131 8.05 1.08 14.54
CA TRP A 131 9.34 1.76 14.52
C TRP A 131 9.45 2.78 15.65
N GLN A 132 10.56 2.77 16.38
CA GLN A 132 10.88 3.71 17.45
C GLN A 132 12.19 4.44 17.10
N PRO A 133 12.14 5.73 16.72
CA PRO A 133 13.34 6.54 16.58
C PRO A 133 14.10 6.64 17.91
N LYS A 134 15.43 6.76 17.85
CA LYS A 134 16.27 6.83 19.06
C LYS A 134 16.12 8.15 19.82
N GLU A 135 16.04 9.25 19.07
CA GLU A 135 16.16 10.60 19.62
C GLU A 135 14.80 11.23 19.94
N CYS A 136 13.69 10.62 19.49
CA CYS A 136 12.36 11.14 19.73
C CYS A 136 11.29 10.06 19.74
N ASN A 137 10.10 10.46 20.24
CA ASN A 137 8.92 9.63 20.17
C ASN A 137 8.16 9.91 18.86
N LEU A 138 8.02 8.87 18.03
CA LEU A 138 7.10 8.90 16.89
C LEU A 138 5.68 8.61 17.41
N PRO A 139 4.73 9.56 17.33
CA PRO A 139 3.36 9.31 17.76
C PRO A 139 2.74 8.21 16.91
N ARG A 140 1.86 7.42 17.54
CA ARG A 140 1.05 6.43 16.81
C ARG A 140 0.21 7.16 15.76
N PHE A 141 0.11 6.55 14.58
CA PHE A 141 -0.70 7.11 13.49
C PHE A 141 -2.18 7.20 13.90
N GLU A 142 -2.71 8.42 13.86
CA GLU A 142 -4.13 8.70 14.12
C GLU A 142 -4.83 9.07 12.80
N PRO A 143 -5.75 8.21 12.29
CA PRO A 143 -6.38 8.42 10.98
C PRO A 143 -7.13 9.74 10.82
N LEU A 144 -7.83 10.19 11.88
CA LEU A 144 -8.57 11.45 11.85
C LEU A 144 -7.62 12.65 11.78
N THR A 145 -6.53 12.62 12.55
CA THR A 145 -5.49 13.66 12.50
C THR A 145 -4.87 13.75 11.12
N PHE A 146 -4.57 12.62 10.48
CA PHE A 146 -4.06 12.63 9.11
C PHE A 146 -5.07 13.27 8.15
N LEU A 147 -6.35 12.91 8.22
CA LEU A 147 -7.40 13.50 7.38
C LEU A 147 -7.56 15.02 7.59
N GLN A 148 -7.35 15.52 8.81
CA GLN A 148 -7.30 16.95 9.09
C GLN A 148 -6.08 17.63 8.44
N VAL A 149 -4.91 16.99 8.47
CA VAL A 149 -3.69 17.50 7.81
C VAL A 149 -3.87 17.59 6.29
N VAL A 150 -4.61 16.65 5.70
CA VAL A 150 -4.90 16.60 4.26
C VAL A 150 -6.27 17.15 3.89
N GLU A 151 -6.91 17.91 4.77
CA GLU A 151 -8.21 18.51 4.49
C GLU A 151 -8.11 19.47 3.29
N ASN A 152 -9.04 19.33 2.33
CA ASN A 152 -9.06 20.05 1.06
C ASN A 152 -7.80 19.85 0.20
N LYS A 153 -6.98 18.83 0.47
CA LYS A 153 -5.76 18.54 -0.28
C LYS A 153 -5.89 17.31 -1.18
N HIS A 154 -5.02 17.23 -2.18
CA HIS A 154 -4.78 16.07 -3.02
C HIS A 154 -3.37 15.51 -2.79
N VAL A 155 -3.30 14.29 -2.28
CA VAL A 155 -2.07 13.50 -2.12
C VAL A 155 -1.92 12.51 -3.28
N ALA A 156 -0.86 12.64 -4.07
CA ALA A 156 -0.59 11.79 -5.21
C ALA A 156 0.58 10.84 -4.93
N PHE A 157 0.32 9.53 -5.01
CA PHE A 157 1.36 8.51 -5.02
C PHE A 157 1.73 8.23 -6.48
N VAL A 158 2.99 8.48 -6.85
CA VAL A 158 3.50 8.33 -8.22
C VAL A 158 4.62 7.30 -8.19
N GLY A 159 4.46 6.21 -8.95
CA GLY A 159 5.49 5.17 -8.92
C GLY A 159 5.05 3.78 -9.32
N ASP A 160 5.77 2.80 -8.78
CA ASP A 160 5.58 1.37 -9.04
C ASP A 160 4.62 0.69 -8.04
N SER A 161 4.70 -0.64 -7.94
CA SER A 161 3.90 -1.44 -7.00
C SER A 161 4.11 -1.06 -5.54
N LEU A 162 5.29 -0.56 -5.16
CA LEU A 162 5.59 -0.21 -3.78
C LEU A 162 4.98 1.14 -3.42
N ALA A 163 4.78 2.04 -4.39
CA ALA A 163 3.96 3.24 -4.24
C ALA A 163 2.50 2.86 -3.97
N ARG A 164 1.97 1.92 -4.77
CA ARG A 164 0.62 1.37 -4.57
C ARG A 164 0.47 0.73 -3.20
N ASN A 165 1.40 -0.13 -2.77
CA ASN A 165 1.28 -0.82 -1.48
C ASN A 165 1.23 0.17 -0.31
N GLN A 166 2.04 1.24 -0.35
CA GLN A 166 2.01 2.26 0.69
C GLN A 166 0.67 3.01 0.71
N LEU A 167 0.14 3.38 -0.47
CA LEU A 167 -1.18 4.01 -0.56
C LEU A 167 -2.31 3.08 -0.08
N GLU A 168 -2.30 1.81 -0.48
CA GLU A 168 -3.34 0.85 -0.08
C GLU A 168 -3.37 0.68 1.44
N SER A 169 -2.19 0.58 2.08
CA SER A 169 -2.06 0.57 3.55
C SER A 169 -2.63 1.85 4.18
N LEU A 170 -2.29 3.02 3.64
CA LEU A 170 -2.84 4.29 4.12
C LEU A 170 -4.37 4.34 3.99
N LEU A 171 -4.91 3.94 2.84
CA LEU A 171 -6.36 3.88 2.62
C LEU A 171 -7.06 2.95 3.63
N CYS A 172 -6.44 1.82 4.00
CA CYS A 172 -6.96 0.94 5.04
C CYS A 172 -7.00 1.61 6.42
N MET A 173 -5.93 2.31 6.79
CA MET A 173 -5.88 3.05 8.06
C MET A 173 -6.95 4.15 8.10
N LEU A 174 -7.09 4.94 7.03
CA LEU A 174 -8.08 6.01 6.95
C LEU A 174 -9.53 5.49 6.91
N ALA A 175 -9.76 4.33 6.28
CA ALA A 175 -11.07 3.69 6.22
C ALA A 175 -11.64 3.29 7.59
N THR A 176 -10.82 3.24 8.64
CA THR A 176 -11.27 2.97 10.02
C THR A 176 -12.14 4.09 10.59
N VAL A 177 -11.97 5.33 10.12
CA VAL A 177 -12.72 6.51 10.59
C VAL A 177 -13.56 7.15 9.48
N SER A 178 -13.20 6.97 8.21
CA SER A 178 -13.94 7.54 7.08
C SER A 178 -13.81 6.68 5.83
N THR A 179 -14.93 6.19 5.29
CA THR A 179 -14.91 5.35 4.09
C THR A 179 -14.56 6.16 2.83
N PRO A 180 -13.49 5.79 2.08
CA PRO A 180 -13.17 6.45 0.82
C PRO A 180 -14.13 6.04 -0.30
N LYS A 181 -14.41 6.97 -1.21
CA LYS A 181 -15.13 6.71 -2.47
C LYS A 181 -14.14 6.64 -3.62
N LEU A 182 -14.10 5.53 -4.36
CA LEU A 182 -13.35 5.45 -5.61
C LEU A 182 -14.07 6.30 -6.66
N VAL A 183 -13.52 7.48 -6.97
CA VAL A 183 -14.13 8.46 -7.90
C VAL A 183 -13.53 8.41 -9.29
N TYR A 184 -12.35 7.80 -9.43
CA TYR A 184 -11.75 7.56 -10.73
C TYR A 184 -11.02 6.23 -10.77
N LYS A 185 -11.13 5.54 -11.91
CA LYS A 185 -10.37 4.35 -12.25
C LYS A 185 -10.05 4.39 -13.75
N SER A 186 -8.79 4.22 -14.13
CA SER A 186 -8.44 4.15 -15.55
C SER A 186 -9.13 2.97 -16.22
N PRO A 187 -9.65 3.15 -17.44
CA PRO A 187 -10.15 2.04 -18.23
C PRO A 187 -9.04 1.02 -18.49
N ASN A 188 -9.37 -0.26 -18.39
CA ASN A 188 -8.61 -1.39 -18.92
C ASN A 188 -7.28 -1.80 -18.23
N ASP A 189 -6.67 -0.99 -17.36
CA ASP A 189 -5.32 -1.34 -16.83
C ASP A 189 -5.11 -1.13 -15.33
N ASN A 190 -6.07 -0.53 -14.61
CA ASN A 190 -5.95 -0.19 -13.17
C ASN A 190 -4.74 0.72 -12.84
N LYS A 191 -4.09 1.33 -13.83
CA LYS A 191 -2.87 2.13 -13.66
C LYS A 191 -3.11 3.48 -12.98
N PHE A 192 -4.31 4.06 -13.12
CA PHE A 192 -4.66 5.31 -12.43
C PHE A 192 -5.92 5.13 -11.58
N ARG A 193 -5.87 5.52 -10.31
CA ARG A 193 -7.00 5.48 -9.38
C ARG A 193 -7.03 6.72 -8.50
N ARG A 194 -8.23 7.20 -8.17
CA ARG A 194 -8.46 8.31 -7.24
C ARG A 194 -9.57 7.97 -6.26
N TRP A 195 -9.26 8.14 -4.98
CA TRP A 195 -10.18 8.02 -3.87
C TRP A 195 -10.46 9.39 -3.28
N HIS A 196 -11.72 9.64 -2.97
CA HIS A 196 -12.19 10.86 -2.34
C HIS A 196 -12.73 10.55 -0.95
N PHE A 197 -12.34 11.33 0.05
CA PHE A 197 -12.85 11.31 1.42
C PHE A 197 -13.78 12.50 1.61
N PRO A 198 -15.13 12.32 1.52
CA PRO A 198 -16.07 13.44 1.59
C PRO A 198 -16.04 14.19 2.92
N SER A 199 -15.63 13.52 4.00
CA SER A 199 -15.58 14.09 5.36
C SER A 199 -14.60 15.26 5.48
N HIS A 200 -13.55 15.27 4.67
CA HIS A 200 -12.47 16.27 4.72
C HIS A 200 -12.16 16.87 3.35
N ASN A 201 -13.03 16.59 2.36
CA ASN A 201 -12.81 16.97 0.96
C ASN A 201 -11.39 16.61 0.44
N ALA A 202 -10.85 15.48 0.89
CA ALA A 202 -9.48 15.07 0.60
C ALA A 202 -9.44 14.06 -0.54
N ASN A 203 -8.43 14.14 -1.41
CA ASN A 203 -8.20 13.20 -2.49
C ASN A 203 -6.88 12.46 -2.31
N LEU A 204 -6.90 11.14 -2.45
CA LEU A 204 -5.69 10.31 -2.53
C LEU A 204 -5.69 9.62 -3.89
N SER A 205 -4.58 9.68 -4.63
CA SER A 205 -4.49 9.08 -5.96
C SER A 205 -3.26 8.20 -6.12
N LEU A 206 -3.38 7.15 -6.94
CA LEU A 206 -2.26 6.37 -7.45
C LEU A 206 -2.07 6.67 -8.93
N TYR A 207 -0.89 7.14 -9.30
CA TYR A 207 -0.39 7.22 -10.67
C TYR A 207 0.67 6.13 -10.87
N TRP A 208 0.31 5.04 -11.54
CA TRP A 208 1.26 4.03 -11.97
C TRP A 208 2.21 4.62 -13.00
N SER A 209 3.45 4.80 -12.59
CA SER A 209 4.55 5.32 -13.37
C SER A 209 5.84 4.70 -12.84
N PRO A 210 6.10 3.40 -13.12
CA PRO A 210 7.20 2.67 -12.51
C PRO A 210 8.58 3.24 -12.87
N PHE A 211 8.66 3.99 -13.97
CA PHE A 211 9.86 4.69 -14.42
C PHE A 211 9.86 6.18 -14.07
N LEU A 212 8.76 6.75 -13.55
CA LEU A 212 8.50 8.20 -13.36
C LEU A 212 8.52 9.05 -14.64
N VAL A 213 9.38 8.71 -15.60
CA VAL A 213 9.47 9.27 -16.95
C VAL A 213 8.54 8.56 -17.93
N GLU A 214 8.39 9.14 -19.11
CA GLU A 214 7.71 8.47 -20.22
C GLU A 214 8.41 7.15 -20.51
N GLY A 215 7.64 6.09 -20.76
CA GLY A 215 8.20 4.78 -20.98
C GLY A 215 7.15 3.72 -21.31
N VAL A 216 7.63 2.64 -21.90
CA VAL A 216 6.82 1.48 -22.29
C VAL A 216 7.32 0.28 -21.50
N GLU A 217 6.42 -0.33 -20.75
CA GLU A 217 6.70 -1.54 -19.99
C GLU A 217 6.91 -2.73 -20.94
N ARG A 218 7.85 -3.62 -20.59
CA ARG A 218 7.98 -4.91 -21.26
C ARG A 218 6.66 -5.67 -21.22
N SER A 219 6.40 -6.48 -22.24
CA SER A 219 5.19 -7.31 -22.29
C SER A 219 5.45 -8.66 -22.96
N ASN A 220 4.60 -9.65 -22.69
CA ASN A 220 4.72 -10.97 -23.30
C ASN A 220 4.44 -10.97 -24.81
N GLU A 221 3.69 -9.99 -25.30
CA GLU A 221 3.27 -9.85 -26.70
C GLU A 221 4.11 -8.81 -27.46
N GLY A 222 5.02 -8.12 -26.76
CA GLY A 222 5.86 -7.05 -27.29
C GLY A 222 7.34 -7.25 -26.95
N PRO A 223 8.14 -6.17 -26.91
CA PRO A 223 9.53 -6.26 -26.51
C PRO A 223 9.71 -6.86 -25.11
N TYR A 224 10.72 -7.71 -24.95
CA TYR A 224 11.08 -8.33 -23.66
C TYR A 224 11.74 -7.34 -22.68
N TYR A 225 12.02 -6.13 -23.14
CA TYR A 225 12.67 -5.05 -22.42
C TYR A 225 11.74 -3.85 -22.24
N ASN A 226 11.98 -3.04 -21.22
CA ASN A 226 11.33 -1.76 -21.05
C ASN A 226 11.96 -0.70 -21.96
N THR A 227 11.19 0.30 -22.36
CA THR A 227 11.72 1.51 -23.00
C THR A 227 11.54 2.68 -22.05
N MET A 228 12.59 3.47 -21.82
CA MET A 228 12.52 4.66 -20.97
C MET A 228 13.08 5.88 -21.70
N TYR A 229 12.35 7.00 -21.64
CA TYR A 229 12.78 8.28 -22.19
C TYR A 229 13.24 9.19 -21.05
N LEU A 230 14.55 9.29 -20.84
CA LEU A 230 15.11 9.84 -19.59
C LEU A 230 15.00 11.36 -19.46
N ASP A 231 14.66 12.05 -20.54
CA ASP A 231 14.67 13.51 -20.69
C ASP A 231 13.31 14.17 -20.43
N HIS A 232 12.22 13.40 -20.27
CA HIS A 232 10.91 13.96 -19.95
C HIS A 232 10.06 13.05 -19.07
N VAL A 233 9.33 13.70 -18.15
CA VAL A 233 8.45 13.02 -17.20
C VAL A 233 7.25 12.36 -17.88
N ASN A 234 6.68 11.35 -17.23
CA ASN A 234 5.44 10.75 -17.70
C ASN A 234 4.29 11.76 -17.59
N GLU A 235 3.74 12.15 -18.74
CA GLU A 235 2.70 13.20 -18.80
C GLU A 235 1.37 12.75 -18.16
N ARG A 236 1.22 11.48 -17.80
CA ARG A 236 0.04 11.01 -17.08
C ARG A 236 -0.10 11.65 -15.70
N TRP A 237 1.00 11.80 -14.96
CA TRP A 237 0.97 12.48 -13.66
C TRP A 237 1.36 13.95 -13.79
N ALA A 238 2.28 14.30 -14.70
CA ALA A 238 2.79 15.66 -14.81
C ALA A 238 1.74 16.68 -15.23
N ARG A 239 0.72 16.29 -16.02
CA ARG A 239 -0.40 17.17 -16.39
C ARG A 239 -1.32 17.52 -15.22
N ASP A 240 -1.37 16.68 -14.19
CA ASP A 240 -2.22 16.88 -13.01
C ASP A 240 -1.46 17.59 -11.88
N LEU A 241 -0.20 17.95 -12.08
CA LEU A 241 0.70 18.49 -11.06
C LEU A 241 0.15 19.75 -10.36
N GLU A 242 -0.56 20.61 -11.09
CA GLU A 242 -1.18 21.82 -10.53
C GLU A 242 -2.21 21.48 -9.42
N TRP A 243 -2.80 20.29 -9.45
CA TRP A 243 -3.80 19.85 -8.48
C TRP A 243 -3.22 19.15 -7.26
N PHE A 244 -1.92 18.82 -7.25
CA PHE A 244 -1.31 18.10 -6.13
C PHE A 244 -0.84 19.07 -5.05
N ASP A 245 -1.15 18.76 -3.80
CA ASP A 245 -0.61 19.45 -2.62
C ASP A 245 0.53 18.64 -1.98
N MET A 246 0.53 17.33 -2.21
CA MET A 246 1.60 16.43 -1.76
C MET A 246 1.84 15.33 -2.79
N ILE A 247 3.11 15.00 -3.03
CA ILE A 247 3.53 13.96 -3.97
C ILE A 247 4.43 12.97 -3.22
N VAL A 248 4.05 11.69 -3.24
CA VAL A 248 4.88 10.59 -2.75
C VAL A 248 5.41 9.82 -3.95
N VAL A 249 6.71 9.93 -4.19
CA VAL A 249 7.43 9.28 -5.29
C VAL A 249 8.05 7.97 -4.77
N SER A 250 7.85 6.85 -5.49
CA SER A 250 8.47 5.56 -5.17
C SER A 250 8.80 4.80 -6.45
N PHE A 251 10.07 4.47 -6.66
CA PHE A 251 10.55 3.83 -7.89
C PHE A 251 11.83 3.02 -7.62
N GLY A 252 12.34 2.34 -8.65
CA GLY A 252 13.66 1.69 -8.61
C GLY A 252 13.60 0.20 -9.01
N HIS A 253 12.61 -0.57 -8.54
CA HIS A 253 12.58 -2.02 -8.78
C HIS A 253 12.52 -2.38 -10.28
N TRP A 254 11.89 -1.52 -11.07
CA TRP A 254 11.75 -1.71 -12.52
C TRP A 254 13.04 -1.43 -13.31
N PHE A 255 14.02 -0.76 -12.71
CA PHE A 255 15.33 -0.49 -13.33
C PHE A 255 16.24 -1.72 -13.33
N LEU A 256 15.87 -2.76 -12.57
CA LEU A 256 16.58 -4.04 -12.52
C LEU A 256 16.21 -4.98 -13.67
N LEU A 257 15.24 -4.58 -14.50
CA LEU A 257 14.74 -5.36 -15.63
C LEU A 257 15.41 -4.93 -16.94
N PRO A 258 15.53 -5.83 -17.94
CA PRO A 258 16.06 -5.47 -19.25
C PRO A 258 15.38 -4.22 -19.80
N SER A 259 16.17 -3.24 -20.24
CA SER A 259 15.67 -1.91 -20.59
C SER A 259 16.52 -1.24 -21.67
N VAL A 260 15.90 -0.41 -22.51
CA VAL A 260 16.54 0.46 -23.49
C VAL A 260 16.27 1.91 -23.13
N TYR A 261 17.31 2.73 -23.13
CA TYR A 261 17.28 4.10 -22.65
C TYR A 261 17.41 5.09 -23.80
N TYR A 262 16.49 6.05 -23.86
CA TYR A 262 16.45 7.11 -24.86
C TYR A 262 16.70 8.48 -24.21
N GLU A 263 17.41 9.35 -24.94
CA GLU A 263 17.55 10.77 -24.62
C GLU A 263 17.65 11.56 -25.93
N GLY A 264 16.87 12.65 -26.07
CA GLY A 264 16.84 13.44 -27.30
C GLY A 264 16.43 12.64 -28.54
N GLY A 265 15.64 11.58 -28.36
CA GLY A 265 15.22 10.67 -29.43
C GLY A 265 16.28 9.65 -29.88
N LEU A 266 17.45 9.61 -29.23
CA LEU A 266 18.52 8.66 -29.53
C LEU A 266 18.66 7.61 -28.43
N VAL A 267 18.99 6.37 -28.81
CA VAL A 267 19.36 5.33 -27.85
C VAL A 267 20.74 5.66 -27.28
N ILE A 268 20.82 5.80 -25.95
CA ILE A 268 22.08 6.08 -25.26
C ILE A 268 22.67 4.84 -24.58
N GLY A 269 21.89 3.76 -24.47
CA GLY A 269 22.35 2.49 -23.93
C GLY A 269 21.20 1.54 -23.62
N SER A 270 21.55 0.35 -23.14
CA SER A 270 20.62 -0.66 -22.68
C SER A 270 21.15 -1.43 -21.48
N LEU A 271 20.26 -2.07 -20.74
CA LEU A 271 20.59 -3.04 -19.71
C LEU A 271 20.10 -4.42 -20.15
N ASN A 272 20.97 -5.43 -20.10
CA ASN A 272 20.62 -6.83 -20.34
C ASN A 272 19.86 -7.08 -21.66
N CYS A 273 20.25 -6.37 -22.74
CA CYS A 273 19.65 -6.50 -24.08
C CYS A 273 20.70 -6.91 -25.13
N PRO A 274 21.30 -8.12 -25.01
CA PRO A 274 22.43 -8.52 -25.85
C PRO A 274 22.10 -8.58 -27.34
N ASP A 275 20.83 -8.83 -27.70
CA ASP A 275 20.41 -8.97 -29.09
C ASP A 275 20.26 -7.64 -29.85
N LEU A 276 20.26 -6.50 -29.13
CA LEU A 276 19.99 -5.18 -29.71
C LEU A 276 21.25 -4.45 -30.18
N ASN A 277 22.45 -4.99 -29.89
CA ASN A 277 23.74 -4.38 -30.23
C ASN A 277 23.86 -2.91 -29.76
N HIS A 278 23.23 -2.58 -28.64
CA HIS A 278 23.34 -1.30 -27.97
C HIS A 278 24.47 -1.33 -26.93
N THR A 279 25.00 -0.16 -26.57
CA THR A 279 26.01 -0.06 -25.52
C THR A 279 25.39 -0.45 -24.18
N GLU A 280 25.98 -1.43 -23.50
CA GLU A 280 25.55 -1.81 -22.15
C GLU A 280 25.76 -0.65 -21.18
N MET A 281 24.74 -0.34 -20.40
CA MET A 281 24.69 0.78 -19.48
C MET A 281 24.23 0.29 -18.11
N ASP A 282 25.03 0.60 -17.09
CA ASP A 282 24.65 0.37 -15.70
C ASP A 282 23.37 1.14 -15.36
N PHE A 283 22.38 0.46 -14.77
CA PHE A 283 21.07 1.01 -14.46
C PHE A 283 21.12 2.14 -13.41
N TYR A 284 22.20 2.31 -12.65
CA TYR A 284 22.37 3.47 -11.76
C TYR A 284 22.36 4.80 -12.53
N VAL A 285 22.88 4.82 -13.76
CA VAL A 285 22.92 6.01 -14.63
C VAL A 285 21.50 6.52 -14.96
N PRO A 286 20.62 5.71 -15.58
CA PRO A 286 19.24 6.12 -15.83
C PRO A 286 18.45 6.32 -14.54
N LEU A 287 18.67 5.54 -13.48
CA LEU A 287 17.98 5.72 -12.20
C LEU A 287 18.22 7.11 -11.61
N ARG A 288 19.48 7.54 -11.52
CA ARG A 288 19.85 8.88 -11.07
C ARG A 288 19.23 9.97 -11.97
N LYS A 289 19.35 9.78 -13.29
CA LYS A 289 18.86 10.77 -14.26
C LYS A 289 17.34 10.93 -14.21
N VAL A 290 16.59 9.84 -14.11
CA VAL A 290 15.13 9.85 -13.98
C VAL A 290 14.68 10.60 -12.75
N LEU A 291 15.31 10.37 -11.58
CA LEU A 291 14.93 11.08 -10.37
C LEU A 291 15.21 12.58 -10.50
N ARG A 292 16.36 12.93 -11.07
CA ARG A 292 16.71 14.32 -11.38
C ARG A 292 15.71 15.00 -12.32
N THR A 293 15.35 14.33 -13.42
CA THR A 293 14.35 14.82 -14.38
C THR A 293 13.00 14.99 -13.71
N THR A 294 12.59 14.04 -12.86
CA THR A 294 11.32 14.09 -12.11
C THR A 294 11.28 15.28 -11.16
N LEU A 295 12.27 15.43 -10.28
CA LEU A 295 12.32 16.50 -9.29
C LEU A 295 12.48 17.88 -9.96
N SER A 296 13.34 17.97 -10.98
CA SER A 296 13.49 19.22 -11.76
C SER A 296 12.19 19.60 -12.44
N SER A 297 11.49 18.65 -13.04
CA SER A 297 10.19 18.92 -13.67
C SER A 297 9.13 19.34 -12.67
N ILE A 298 9.15 18.84 -11.43
CA ILE A 298 8.23 19.30 -10.38
C ILE A 298 8.55 20.76 -10.03
N ILE A 299 9.82 21.08 -9.74
CA ILE A 299 10.28 22.43 -9.40
C ILE A 299 9.95 23.43 -10.51
N GLU A 300 10.15 23.05 -11.77
CA GLU A 300 10.00 23.95 -12.92
C GLU A 300 8.55 24.15 -13.36
N ARG A 301 7.68 23.14 -13.19
CA ARG A 301 6.30 23.18 -13.70
C ARG A 301 5.27 23.58 -12.64
N LYS A 302 5.48 23.24 -11.37
CA LYS A 302 4.52 23.52 -10.30
C LYS A 302 4.63 25.00 -9.89
N ARG A 303 3.50 25.70 -9.87
CA ARG A 303 3.44 27.14 -9.58
C ARG A 303 3.07 27.49 -8.14
N SER A 304 2.52 26.53 -7.40
CA SER A 304 2.15 26.66 -5.99
C SER A 304 3.06 25.81 -5.12
N GLU A 305 3.00 26.02 -3.80
CA GLU A 305 3.66 25.13 -2.84
C GLU A 305 3.19 23.68 -3.02
N VAL A 306 4.10 22.73 -2.86
CA VAL A 306 3.82 21.29 -2.86
C VAL A 306 4.85 20.57 -2.00
N ASP A 307 4.38 19.63 -1.17
CA ASP A 307 5.26 18.75 -0.42
C ASP A 307 5.69 17.57 -1.29
N VAL A 308 6.99 17.30 -1.42
CA VAL A 308 7.50 16.15 -2.20
C VAL A 308 8.25 15.20 -1.29
N ILE A 309 7.78 13.96 -1.22
CA ILE A 309 8.38 12.87 -0.46
C ILE A 309 8.91 11.84 -1.45
N VAL A 310 10.22 11.61 -1.45
CA VAL A 310 10.82 10.46 -2.15
C VAL A 310 10.96 9.33 -1.16
N LYS A 311 10.16 8.29 -1.34
CA LYS A 311 10.30 7.04 -0.59
C LYS A 311 11.55 6.33 -1.09
N THR A 312 12.48 6.05 -0.18
CA THR A 312 13.68 5.30 -0.51
C THR A 312 13.39 3.88 -0.94
N PHE A 313 14.33 3.29 -1.67
CA PHE A 313 14.27 1.93 -2.18
C PHE A 313 13.92 0.91 -1.10
N SER A 314 13.04 -0.04 -1.46
CA SER A 314 12.59 -1.10 -0.57
C SER A 314 13.39 -2.38 -0.84
N PRO A 315 14.29 -2.81 0.07
CA PRO A 315 15.12 -4.00 -0.15
C PRO A 315 14.29 -5.29 -0.21
N ALA A 316 14.79 -6.25 -0.97
CA ALA A 316 14.24 -7.59 -1.05
C ALA A 316 14.87 -8.51 0.00
N HIS A 317 14.10 -9.43 0.56
CA HIS A 317 14.55 -10.34 1.63
C HIS A 317 14.35 -11.82 1.27
N PHE A 318 14.39 -12.13 -0.02
CA PHE A 318 14.27 -13.51 -0.49
C PHE A 318 15.55 -14.29 -0.17
N GLU A 319 15.37 -15.47 0.42
CA GLU A 319 16.37 -16.53 0.43
C GLU A 319 16.25 -17.27 -0.91
N GLY A 320 17.12 -16.92 -1.87
CA GLY A 320 17.02 -17.30 -3.28
C GLY A 320 16.44 -16.19 -4.16
N ASP A 321 16.15 -16.51 -5.43
CA ASP A 321 15.61 -15.52 -6.37
C ASP A 321 14.10 -15.33 -6.18
N TRP A 322 13.64 -14.08 -6.30
CA TRP A 322 12.22 -13.72 -6.16
C TRP A 322 11.30 -14.42 -7.16
N ASP A 323 11.83 -14.80 -8.34
CA ASP A 323 11.14 -15.48 -9.43
C ASP A 323 11.43 -16.99 -9.51
N LYS A 324 12.25 -17.54 -8.61
CA LYS A 324 12.61 -18.96 -8.57
C LYS A 324 12.30 -19.62 -7.23
N ALA A 325 11.09 -19.36 -6.72
CA ALA A 325 10.60 -19.90 -5.46
C ALA A 325 11.46 -19.56 -4.23
N GLY A 326 12.25 -18.47 -4.31
CA GLY A 326 12.82 -17.88 -3.11
C GLY A 326 11.72 -17.47 -2.14
N THR A 327 11.99 -17.56 -0.85
CA THR A 327 11.01 -17.22 0.21
C THR A 327 11.67 -16.37 1.29
N CYS A 328 10.87 -15.73 2.14
CA CYS A 328 11.35 -15.11 3.37
C CYS A 328 10.65 -15.80 4.54
N LEU A 329 11.37 -16.62 5.30
CA LEU A 329 10.80 -17.42 6.39
C LEU A 329 10.84 -16.70 7.75
N LYS A 330 11.40 -15.50 7.82
CA LYS A 330 11.47 -14.74 9.07
C LYS A 330 10.09 -14.34 9.59
N THR A 331 9.89 -14.57 10.87
CA THR A 331 8.68 -14.18 11.63
C THR A 331 8.90 -12.96 12.51
N GLU A 332 10.14 -12.51 12.65
CA GLU A 332 10.56 -11.34 13.44
C GLU A 332 11.48 -10.45 12.61
N PRO A 333 11.56 -9.13 12.88
CA PRO A 333 12.51 -8.24 12.24
C PRO A 333 13.98 -8.64 12.47
N TYR A 334 14.88 -8.06 11.69
CA TYR A 334 16.30 -8.09 12.02
C TYR A 334 16.58 -7.19 13.22
N LYS A 335 17.40 -7.68 14.14
CA LYS A 335 18.00 -6.82 15.16
C LYS A 335 19.12 -6.00 14.55
N LYS A 336 19.54 -4.95 15.27
CA LYS A 336 20.70 -4.14 14.90
C LYS A 336 21.90 -5.05 14.63
N GLU A 337 22.66 -4.75 13.57
CA GLU A 337 23.84 -5.50 13.12
C GLU A 337 23.57 -6.91 12.54
N GLU A 338 22.33 -7.44 12.58
CA GLU A 338 22.03 -8.74 11.96
C GLU A 338 21.95 -8.66 10.43
N LYS A 339 21.54 -7.51 9.89
CA LYS A 339 21.49 -7.26 8.45
C LYS A 339 21.64 -5.76 8.18
N GLU A 340 22.65 -5.42 7.39
CA GLU A 340 22.87 -4.05 6.91
C GLU A 340 22.30 -3.88 5.49
N VAL A 341 21.92 -2.63 5.19
CA VAL A 341 21.61 -2.23 3.81
C VAL A 341 22.95 -2.06 3.09
N GLU A 342 23.23 -2.92 2.12
CA GLU A 342 24.54 -3.03 1.47
C GLU A 342 24.39 -3.20 -0.05
N GLY A 343 25.53 -3.11 -0.76
CA GLY A 343 25.59 -3.36 -2.19
C GLY A 343 24.65 -2.47 -3.00
N MET A 344 23.80 -3.11 -3.82
CA MET A 344 22.86 -2.42 -4.70
C MET A 344 21.88 -1.54 -3.93
N ASP A 345 21.27 -2.06 -2.86
CA ASP A 345 20.23 -1.34 -2.13
C ASP A 345 20.81 -0.07 -1.47
N ALA A 346 22.04 -0.14 -0.98
CA ALA A 346 22.75 1.00 -0.41
C ALA A 346 23.08 2.07 -1.46
N GLU A 347 23.52 1.65 -2.66
CA GLU A 347 23.86 2.59 -3.73
C GLU A 347 22.60 3.27 -4.29
N ILE A 348 21.49 2.55 -4.48
CA ILE A 348 20.21 3.16 -4.87
C ILE A 348 19.77 4.18 -3.82
N ARG A 349 19.75 3.80 -2.53
CA ARG A 349 19.37 4.72 -1.44
C ARG A 349 20.24 5.96 -1.42
N LYS A 350 21.55 5.81 -1.64
CA LYS A 350 22.48 6.93 -1.72
C LYS A 350 22.16 7.87 -2.89
N ILE A 351 21.92 7.33 -4.08
CA ILE A 351 21.50 8.11 -5.26
C ILE A 351 20.22 8.89 -4.96
N GLU A 352 19.22 8.25 -4.34
CA GLU A 352 17.94 8.88 -4.01
C GLU A 352 18.13 10.07 -3.05
N ILE A 353 18.92 9.89 -1.99
CA ILE A 353 19.23 10.97 -1.03
C ILE A 353 19.98 12.10 -1.73
N GLU A 354 21.02 11.80 -2.51
CA GLU A 354 21.80 12.83 -3.21
C GLU A 354 20.96 13.66 -4.17
N GLU A 355 20.08 13.04 -4.97
CA GLU A 355 19.23 13.79 -5.90
C GLU A 355 18.11 14.58 -5.19
N VAL A 356 17.63 14.11 -4.03
CA VAL A 356 16.72 14.89 -3.17
C VAL A 356 17.43 16.12 -2.61
N GLU A 357 18.65 15.99 -2.09
CA GLU A 357 19.42 17.14 -1.58
C GLU A 357 19.77 18.13 -2.69
N ASN A 358 20.14 17.64 -3.88
CA ASN A 358 20.34 18.48 -5.06
C ASN A 358 19.06 19.22 -5.46
N ALA A 359 17.91 18.55 -5.43
CA ALA A 359 16.63 19.16 -5.73
C ALA A 359 16.25 20.24 -4.69
N LYS A 360 16.47 20.00 -3.40
CA LYS A 360 16.29 21.02 -2.34
C LYS A 360 17.14 22.26 -2.60
N ALA A 361 18.42 22.07 -2.93
CA ALA A 361 19.31 23.17 -3.27
C ALA A 361 18.83 23.95 -4.50
N LYS A 362 18.34 23.26 -5.54
CA LYS A 362 17.75 23.92 -6.72
C LYS A 362 16.45 24.64 -6.38
N ALA A 363 15.61 24.09 -5.51
CA ALA A 363 14.30 24.66 -5.20
C ALA A 363 14.38 25.94 -4.36
N THR A 364 15.40 26.09 -3.52
CA THR A 364 15.66 27.33 -2.77
C THR A 364 16.04 28.50 -3.69
N GLU A 365 16.66 28.24 -4.84
CA GLU A 365 16.94 29.25 -5.87
C GLU A 365 15.66 29.75 -6.56
N PHE A 366 14.61 28.92 -6.62
CA PHE A 366 13.32 29.22 -7.26
C PHE A 366 12.24 29.75 -6.29
N GLY A 367 12.54 29.83 -4.98
CA GLY A 367 11.77 30.63 -4.01
C GLY A 367 10.39 30.10 -3.60
N GLY A 368 10.15 28.77 -3.58
CA GLY A 368 8.79 28.26 -3.30
C GLY A 368 8.63 26.80 -2.85
N PHE A 369 9.66 26.13 -2.32
CA PHE A 369 9.58 24.70 -1.99
C PHE A 369 10.23 24.40 -0.63
N ARG A 370 9.64 23.46 0.12
CA ARG A 370 10.17 22.95 1.38
C ARG A 370 10.33 21.44 1.33
#